data_AF-A0A7S0F7D2-F1
#
_entry.id   AF-A0A7S0F7D2-F1
#
_cell.length_a   1.000
_cell.length_b   1.000
_cell.length_c   1.000
_cell.angle_alpha   90.00
_cell.angle_beta   90.00
_cell.angle_gamma   90.00
#
_symmetry.space_group_name_H-M   'P 1'
#
loop_
_entity.id
_entity.type
_entity.pdbx_description
1 polymer ?
#
loop_
_entity_poly.entity_id
_entity_poly.type
_entity_poly.pdbx_seq_one_letter_code
_entity_poly.pdbx_strand_id
1 'polypeptide(L)'
;EDRAREIESALDWMRNKGLKPDDSDDSVAPFDKLGSIPVSRRSPEERSEDVNNVLNWMRNGKPDSLDPTGEFKKIDQMLPQKKSQTPEDRARDIESALDWMRNTKPTDADDGDADVP
;
A
#
# COMPACT_ATOMS: atom_id res chain seq x y z
N GLU A 1 42.28 -33.01 -9.02
CA GLU A 1 41.97 -33.69 -7.74
C GLU A 1 41.83 -32.71 -6.57
N ASP A 2 42.56 -31.60 -6.55
CA ASP A 2 42.49 -30.60 -5.47
C ASP A 2 41.12 -29.94 -5.29
N ARG A 3 40.41 -29.65 -6.39
CA ARG A 3 39.04 -29.07 -6.33
C ARG A 3 38.03 -29.99 -5.64
N ALA A 4 38.18 -31.31 -5.75
CA ALA A 4 37.29 -32.25 -5.08
C ALA A 4 37.56 -32.27 -3.57
N ARG A 5 38.82 -32.21 -3.15
CA ARG A 5 39.23 -32.15 -1.74
C ARG A 5 38.78 -30.86 -1.04
N GLU A 6 38.78 -29.72 -1.74
CA GLU A 6 38.27 -28.46 -1.21
C GLU A 6 36.76 -28.50 -0.96
N ILE A 7 36.00 -29.09 -1.88
CA ILE A 7 34.54 -29.24 -1.76
C ILE A 7 34.20 -30.22 -0.62
N GLU A 8 34.91 -31.34 -0.52
CA GLU A 8 34.73 -32.30 0.57
C GLU A 8 35.04 -31.67 1.93
N SER A 9 36.08 -30.84 2.02
CA SER A 9 36.43 -30.12 3.25
C SER A 9 35.36 -29.10 3.65
N ALA A 10 34.78 -28.39 2.68
CA ALA A 10 33.68 -27.45 2.93
C ALA A 10 32.38 -28.17 3.36
N LEU A 11 32.10 -29.34 2.78
CA LEU A 11 30.95 -30.18 3.13
C LEU A 11 31.13 -30.85 4.50
N ASP A 12 32.33 -31.32 4.82
CA ASP A 12 32.68 -31.88 6.13
C ASP A 12 32.55 -30.82 7.23
N TRP A 13 33.02 -29.60 6.95
CA TRP A 13 32.85 -28.45 7.84
C TRP A 13 31.37 -28.15 8.10
N MET A 14 30.52 -28.08 7.07
CA MET A 14 29.08 -27.84 7.24
C MET A 14 28.37 -28.94 8.05
N ARG A 15 28.77 -30.21 7.88
CA ARG A 15 28.18 -31.33 8.63
C ARG A 15 28.65 -31.40 10.07
N ASN A 16 29.93 -31.15 10.34
CA ASN A 16 30.54 -31.36 11.65
C ASN A 16 30.53 -30.11 12.55
N LYS A 17 30.49 -28.90 11.96
CA LYS A 17 30.35 -27.62 12.70
C LYS A 17 28.92 -27.13 12.82
N GLY A 18 27.96 -27.87 12.24
CA GLY A 18 26.53 -27.73 12.48
C GLY A 18 26.02 -26.31 12.27
N LEU A 19 25.50 -26.02 11.08
CA LEU A 19 24.40 -25.06 10.95
C LEU A 19 23.25 -25.64 11.77
N LYS A 20 23.30 -25.43 13.09
CA LYS A 20 22.09 -25.52 13.89
C LYS A 20 21.15 -24.49 13.27
N PRO A 21 19.90 -24.84 12.91
CA PRO A 21 18.90 -23.79 12.83
C PRO A 21 19.04 -23.04 14.15
N ASP A 22 19.29 -21.74 14.05
CA ASP A 22 19.19 -20.88 15.21
C ASP A 22 17.77 -21.07 15.71
N ASP A 23 17.60 -21.91 16.74
CA ASP A 23 16.35 -22.14 17.47
C ASP A 23 16.01 -20.91 18.30
N SER A 24 16.50 -19.73 17.88
CA SER A 24 15.96 -18.46 18.30
C SER A 24 14.66 -18.25 17.54
N ASP A 25 13.65 -19.03 17.94
CA ASP A 25 12.22 -18.76 17.78
C ASP A 25 11.81 -17.48 18.57
N ASP A 26 12.72 -16.51 18.70
CA ASP A 26 12.68 -15.47 19.74
C ASP A 26 12.93 -14.06 19.19
N SER A 27 12.73 -13.83 17.87
CA SER A 27 12.61 -12.44 17.38
C SER A 27 11.95 -12.24 16.01
N VAL A 28 11.28 -13.25 15.41
CA VAL A 28 10.34 -12.90 14.34
C VAL A 28 9.08 -12.36 15.01
N ALA A 29 8.92 -11.03 14.96
CA ALA A 29 7.69 -10.39 15.38
C ALA A 29 6.49 -11.18 14.79
N PRO A 30 5.43 -11.43 15.57
CA PRO A 30 4.22 -12.04 15.04
C PRO A 30 3.84 -11.31 13.76
N PHE A 31 3.48 -12.04 12.72
CA PHE A 31 2.92 -11.41 11.52
C PHE A 31 1.62 -10.76 11.95
N ASP A 32 1.67 -9.45 12.25
CA ASP A 32 0.48 -8.66 12.48
C ASP A 32 -0.41 -8.86 11.26
N LYS A 33 -1.59 -9.45 11.48
CA LYS A 33 -2.62 -9.47 10.45
C LYS A 33 -2.88 -8.00 10.13
N LEU A 34 -2.33 -7.53 9.02
CA LEU A 34 -2.67 -6.25 8.43
C LEU A 34 -4.19 -6.18 8.46
N GLY A 35 -4.74 -5.17 9.14
CA GLY A 35 -6.18 -4.91 9.10
C GLY A 35 -6.62 -4.98 7.65
N SER A 36 -7.74 -5.66 7.38
CA SER A 36 -8.22 -5.90 6.02
C SER A 36 -8.07 -4.64 5.19
N ILE A 37 -7.32 -4.75 4.07
CA ILE A 37 -7.19 -3.64 3.13
C ILE A 37 -8.61 -3.20 2.80
N PRO A 38 -8.98 -1.92 3.01
CA PRO A 38 -10.30 -1.45 2.70
C PRO A 38 -10.62 -1.77 1.24
N VAL A 39 -11.61 -2.61 1.00
CA VAL A 39 -12.07 -2.91 -0.37
C VAL A 39 -12.77 -1.68 -0.90
N SER A 40 -12.24 -1.06 -1.95
CA SER A 40 -12.83 0.14 -2.57
C SER A 40 -14.34 0.00 -2.66
N ARG A 41 -15.05 1.01 -2.13
CA ARG A 41 -16.52 1.07 -2.19
C ARG A 41 -17.03 1.38 -3.59
N ARG A 42 -16.15 1.75 -4.53
CA ARG A 42 -16.49 2.04 -5.92
C ARG A 42 -16.14 0.85 -6.82
N SER A 43 -16.96 0.65 -7.84
CA SER A 43 -16.67 -0.30 -8.91
C SER A 43 -15.42 0.14 -9.71
N PRO A 44 -14.75 -0.80 -10.40
CA PRO A 44 -13.66 -0.46 -11.31
C PRO A 44 -14.04 0.58 -12.36
N GLU A 45 -15.28 0.53 -12.87
CA GLU A 45 -15.83 1.46 -13.85
C GLU A 45 -15.96 2.87 -13.27
N GLU A 46 -16.54 3.02 -12.07
CA GLU A 46 -16.64 4.33 -11.40
C GLU A 46 -15.27 4.91 -11.07
N ARG A 47 -14.30 4.06 -10.68
CA ARG A 47 -12.91 4.50 -10.46
C ARG A 47 -12.27 5.00 -11.75
N SER A 48 -12.55 4.34 -12.88
CA SER A 48 -12.07 4.78 -14.19
C SER A 48 -12.65 6.14 -14.59
N GLU A 49 -13.91 6.40 -14.25
CA GLU A 49 -14.56 7.69 -14.45
C GLU A 49 -13.92 8.77 -13.58
N ASP A 50 -13.62 8.47 -12.31
CA ASP A 50 -12.92 9.40 -11.41
C ASP A 50 -11.54 9.79 -11.98
N VAL A 51 -10.78 8.83 -12.53
CA VAL A 51 -9.51 9.15 -13.22
C VAL A 51 -9.73 10.11 -14.38
N ASN A 52 -10.76 9.88 -15.20
CA ASN A 52 -11.09 10.76 -16.33
C ASN A 52 -11.52 12.17 -15.86
N ASN A 53 -12.27 12.26 -14.77
CA ASN A 53 -12.68 13.53 -14.18
C ASN A 53 -11.48 14.33 -13.67
N VAL A 54 -10.55 13.68 -12.96
CA VAL A 54 -9.30 14.31 -12.51
C VAL A 54 -8.43 14.72 -13.72
N LEU A 55 -8.33 13.87 -14.75
CA LEU A 55 -7.59 14.22 -15.98
C LEU A 55 -8.19 15.44 -16.67
N ASN A 56 -9.51 15.49 -16.78
CA ASN A 56 -10.20 16.63 -17.38
C ASN A 56 -9.98 17.90 -16.57
N TRP A 57 -10.10 17.84 -15.24
CA TRP A 57 -9.79 18.94 -14.34
C TRP A 57 -8.37 19.46 -14.53
N MET A 58 -7.37 18.57 -14.59
CA MET A 58 -5.97 18.95 -14.82
C MET A 58 -5.74 19.60 -16.20
N ARG A 59 -6.31 19.01 -17.27
CA ARG A 59 -6.15 19.50 -18.64
C ARG A 59 -6.76 20.88 -18.85
N ASN A 60 -7.82 21.21 -18.11
CA ASN A 60 -8.48 22.53 -18.15
C ASN A 60 -7.84 23.57 -17.19
N GLY A 61 -6.68 23.27 -16.60
CA GLY A 61 -5.99 24.22 -15.73
C GLY A 61 -6.52 24.26 -14.29
N LYS A 62 -7.14 23.17 -13.83
CA LYS A 62 -7.63 22.97 -12.46
C LYS A 62 -8.72 23.98 -12.03
N PRO A 63 -9.78 24.18 -12.83
CA PRO A 63 -10.85 25.09 -12.46
C PRO A 63 -11.67 24.53 -11.30
N ASP A 64 -12.09 25.38 -10.37
CA ASP A 64 -12.91 24.97 -9.22
C ASP A 64 -14.30 24.44 -9.67
N SER A 65 -14.76 24.75 -10.90
CA SER A 65 -16.00 24.20 -11.47
C SER A 65 -15.95 22.69 -11.75
N LEU A 66 -14.76 22.15 -12.02
CA LEU A 66 -14.54 20.71 -12.23
C LEU A 66 -14.07 19.98 -10.96
N ASP A 67 -13.89 20.72 -9.87
CA ASP A 67 -13.57 20.22 -8.53
C ASP A 67 -14.42 20.96 -7.48
N PRO A 68 -15.75 20.80 -7.50
CA PRO A 68 -16.66 21.58 -6.66
C PRO A 68 -16.46 21.29 -5.16
N THR A 69 -15.93 20.12 -4.81
CA THR A 69 -15.59 19.74 -3.43
C THR A 69 -14.20 20.21 -3.02
N GLY A 70 -13.35 20.62 -3.97
CA GLY A 70 -11.95 20.99 -3.75
C GLY A 70 -11.05 19.80 -3.40
N GLU A 71 -11.56 18.57 -3.52
CA GLU A 71 -10.85 17.36 -3.12
C GLU A 71 -9.68 17.07 -4.06
N PHE A 72 -9.84 17.26 -5.37
CA PHE A 72 -8.76 17.01 -6.33
C PHE A 72 -7.59 17.96 -6.08
N LYS A 73 -7.87 19.24 -5.88
CA LYS A 73 -6.89 20.27 -5.56
C LYS A 73 -6.17 19.98 -4.25
N LYS A 74 -6.90 19.59 -3.22
CA LYS A 74 -6.33 19.25 -1.91
C LYS A 74 -5.38 18.06 -2.02
N ILE A 75 -5.82 16.97 -2.66
CA ILE A 75 -5.01 15.76 -2.84
C ILE A 75 -3.77 16.04 -3.68
N ASP A 76 -3.93 16.79 -4.78
CA ASP A 76 -2.82 17.18 -5.64
C ASP A 76 -1.77 18.02 -4.89
N GLN A 77 -2.15 18.80 -3.88
CA GLN A 77 -1.18 19.53 -3.05
C GLN A 77 -0.47 18.64 -2.02
N MET A 78 -1.10 17.56 -1.58
CA MET A 78 -0.55 16.64 -0.58
C MET A 78 0.37 15.58 -1.19
N LEU A 79 0.15 15.21 -2.46
CA LEU A 79 0.92 14.18 -3.12
C LEU A 79 2.28 14.71 -3.62
N PRO A 80 3.39 14.02 -3.32
CA PRO A 80 4.70 14.42 -3.84
C PRO A 80 4.71 14.38 -5.37
N GLN A 81 5.43 15.30 -5.99
CA GLN A 81 5.62 15.31 -7.44
C GLN A 81 6.80 14.39 -7.80
N LYS A 82 6.56 13.42 -8.68
CA LYS A 82 7.58 12.52 -9.20
C LYS A 82 8.21 13.13 -10.45
N LYS A 83 9.52 12.95 -10.63
CA LYS A 83 10.20 13.37 -11.87
C LYS A 83 9.62 12.59 -13.05
N SER A 84 9.33 13.29 -14.16
CA SER A 84 8.77 12.70 -15.39
C SER A 84 7.40 12.03 -15.23
N GLN A 85 6.60 12.44 -14.23
CA GLN A 85 5.24 11.95 -14.08
C GLN A 85 4.34 12.42 -15.22
N THR A 86 3.63 11.49 -15.86
CA THR A 86 2.64 11.85 -16.88
C THR A 86 1.37 12.43 -16.23
N PRO A 87 0.60 13.26 -16.94
CA PRO A 87 -0.69 13.73 -16.45
C PRO A 87 -1.62 12.56 -16.04
N GLU A 88 -1.61 11.48 -16.82
CA GLU A 88 -2.36 10.25 -16.58
C GLU A 88 -1.94 9.57 -15.27
N ASP A 89 -0.63 9.43 -15.04
CA ASP A 89 -0.11 8.88 -13.78
C ASP A 89 -0.48 9.77 -12.59
N ARG A 90 -0.44 11.09 -12.77
CA ARG A 90 -0.82 12.04 -11.72
C ARG A 90 -2.30 11.90 -11.35
N ALA A 91 -3.18 11.77 -12.35
CA ALA A 91 -4.60 11.59 -12.10
C ALA A 91 -4.92 10.26 -11.39
N ARG A 92 -4.21 9.18 -11.73
CA ARG A 92 -4.34 7.90 -11.01
C ARG A 92 -3.88 7.99 -9.56
N ASP A 93 -2.77 8.69 -9.29
CA ASP A 93 -2.30 8.89 -7.91
C ASP A 93 -3.34 9.69 -7.10
N ILE A 94 -3.95 10.72 -7.69
CA ILE A 94 -5.01 11.52 -7.05
C ILE A 94 -6.27 10.67 -6.80
N GLU A 95 -6.72 9.90 -7.79
CA GLU A 95 -7.88 9.00 -7.64
C GLU A 95 -7.62 7.93 -6.58
N SER A 96 -6.43 7.36 -6.53
CA SER A 96 -6.06 6.34 -5.54
C SER A 96 -6.10 6.90 -4.12
N ALA A 97 -5.60 8.12 -3.92
CA ALA A 97 -5.66 8.79 -2.62
C ALA A 97 -7.10 9.17 -2.24
N LEU A 98 -7.92 9.60 -3.21
CA LEU A 98 -9.34 9.91 -3.02
C LEU A 98 -10.13 8.67 -2.60
N ASP A 99 -9.93 7.55 -3.32
CA ASP A 99 -10.53 6.26 -3.02
C ASP A 99 -10.13 5.79 -1.62
N TRP A 100 -8.84 5.85 -1.28
CA TRP A 100 -8.34 5.54 0.05
C TRP A 100 -9.03 6.37 1.14
N MET A 101 -9.13 7.69 0.99
CA MET A 101 -9.83 8.55 1.98
C MET A 101 -11.31 8.21 2.15
N ARG A 102 -11.99 7.80 1.08
CA ARG A 102 -13.40 7.39 1.14
C ARG A 102 -13.59 6.07 1.87
N ASN A 103 -12.58 5.21 1.80
CA ASN A 103 -12.60 3.86 2.33
C ASN A 103 -12.01 3.70 3.74
N THR A 104 -11.26 4.70 4.22
CA THR A 104 -10.51 4.64 5.48
C THR A 104 -11.23 5.24 6.67
N LYS A 105 -12.55 5.41 6.59
CA LYS A 105 -13.34 5.73 7.78
C LYS A 105 -13.29 4.51 8.71
N PRO A 106 -12.65 4.60 9.90
CA PRO A 106 -12.90 3.63 10.94
C PRO A 106 -14.37 3.78 11.26
N THR A 107 -15.17 2.75 10.99
CA THR A 107 -16.34 2.55 11.80
C THR A 107 -15.79 2.32 13.20
N ASP A 108 -15.76 3.35 14.03
CA ASP A 108 -15.89 3.16 15.46
C ASP A 108 -17.25 2.46 15.62
N ALA A 109 -17.22 1.13 15.49
CA ALA A 109 -18.24 0.29 16.05
C ALA A 109 -18.09 0.55 17.54
N ASP A 110 -18.91 1.49 18.00
CA ASP A 110 -19.44 1.53 19.35
C ASP A 110 -19.83 0.10 19.71
N ASP A 111 -18.85 -0.66 20.23
CA ASP A 111 -19.08 -1.85 21.02
C ASP A 111 -19.73 -1.36 22.31
N GLY A 112 -21.00 -0.98 22.18
CA GLY A 112 -21.93 -0.81 23.28
C GLY A 112 -22.15 -2.16 23.91
N ASP A 113 -21.14 -2.63 24.63
CA ASP A 113 -21.26 -3.56 25.74
C ASP A 113 -22.16 -2.88 26.78
N ALA A 114 -23.46 -2.92 26.50
CA ALA A 114 -24.47 -2.73 27.52
C ALA A 114 -24.60 -4.06 28.26
N ASP A 115 -23.57 -4.36 29.06
CA ASP A 115 -23.77 -5.10 30.28
C ASP A 115 -24.70 -4.30 31.21
N VAL A 116 -25.31 -5.06 32.12
CA VAL A 116 -26.00 -4.64 33.35
C VAL A 116 -27.52 -4.38 33.22
N PRO A 117 -28.36 -4.92 34.12
CA PRO A 117 -28.31 -6.20 34.86
C PRO A 117 -29.53 -7.11 34.61
#